data_AF-A0A3L7SWK1-F1
#
_entry.id   AF-A0A3L7SWK1-F1
#
_cell.length_a   1.000
_cell.length_b   1.000
_cell.length_c   1.000
_cell.angle_alpha   90.00
_cell.angle_beta   90.00
_cell.angle_gamma   90.00
#
_symmetry.space_group_name_H-M   'P 1'
#
loop_
_entity.id
_entity.type
_entity.pdbx_description
1 polymer ?
#
loop_
_entity_poly.entity_id
_entity_poly.type
_entity_poly.pdbx_seq_one_letter_code
_entity_poly.pdbx_strand_id
1 'polypeptide(L)'
;MSDNYIFTIENLIKAYGKKEVLKNIWLSFYPGAKIGVIGSNGAGKSSLLRIMALQDKDFIGSVRAAPNITIGHVPQEPRLNESKDVLGNLEEAVEPIRRLLIRSEELGMKFGEDLSPEEMEKVQAQFDRVQDAINAADAWDLDRKLEMAMDAMRLPPPDAKISQLSGGEKRRVALCKTLLESPDILLLDEPTNHLDAEAVAWLEKTLKNYPGTVVSVTHDRYFLDNVAQWILELDRGQGIPWKGNYSSWLEQKEARLAREEKQETARKKALARELEWARMAPKARIAKNKARLSAYEKLASQDYEEREDELVMQIPPGPHLGDLVVRAEGVRKGYGDNILVEDLNFNLPKGGIVGIIGPNGAGKTTL
;
A
#
# COMPACT_ATOMS: atom_id res chain seq x y z
N MET A 1 -22.97 20.13 11.16
CA MET A 1 -22.68 19.35 9.94
C MET A 1 -22.20 18.00 10.43
N SER A 2 -22.96 16.93 10.21
CA SER A 2 -22.51 15.58 10.58
C SER A 2 -21.30 15.24 9.72
N ASP A 3 -20.16 14.95 10.35
CA ASP A 3 -18.97 14.48 9.63
C ASP A 3 -19.33 13.17 8.93
N ASN A 4 -19.63 13.24 7.63
CA ASN A 4 -19.95 12.06 6.82
C ASN A 4 -18.64 11.31 6.53
N TYR A 5 -18.33 10.34 7.38
CA TYR A 5 -17.20 9.42 7.15
C TYR A 5 -17.46 8.55 5.92
N ILE A 6 -16.44 8.35 5.09
CA ILE A 6 -16.50 7.47 3.93
C ILE A 6 -16.32 6.00 4.33
N PHE A 7 -15.63 5.76 5.44
CA PHE A 7 -15.37 4.42 5.97
C PHE A 7 -15.23 4.47 7.50
N THR A 8 -15.76 3.50 8.20
CA THR A 8 -15.67 3.38 9.66
C THR A 8 -15.26 1.98 10.11
N ILE A 9 -14.40 1.93 11.12
CA ILE A 9 -13.92 0.71 11.77
C ILE A 9 -14.15 0.87 13.28
N GLU A 10 -14.90 -0.05 13.87
CA GLU A 10 -15.29 -0.05 15.27
C GLU A 10 -14.87 -1.37 15.93
N ASN A 11 -14.07 -1.29 16.99
CA ASN A 11 -13.62 -2.44 17.78
C ASN A 11 -13.02 -3.58 16.93
N LEU A 12 -12.21 -3.25 15.93
CA LEU A 12 -11.65 -4.27 15.04
C LEU A 12 -10.53 -5.05 15.74
N ILE A 13 -10.71 -6.37 15.82
CA ILE A 13 -9.74 -7.33 16.34
C ILE A 13 -9.54 -8.43 15.29
N LYS A 14 -8.28 -8.67 14.92
CA LYS A 14 -7.88 -9.76 14.01
C LYS A 14 -6.80 -10.59 14.68
N ALA A 15 -7.01 -11.90 14.71
CA ALA A 15 -6.05 -12.87 15.23
C ALA A 15 -5.72 -13.93 14.19
N TYR A 16 -4.47 -14.40 14.19
CA TYR A 16 -4.06 -15.61 13.48
C TYR A 16 -3.56 -16.62 14.51
N GLY A 17 -4.34 -17.68 14.73
CA GLY A 17 -4.08 -18.64 15.80
C GLY A 17 -4.14 -17.98 17.17
N LYS A 18 -3.01 -17.99 17.92
CA LYS A 18 -2.90 -17.38 19.24
C LYS A 18 -2.41 -15.92 19.22
N LYS A 19 -1.96 -15.42 18.06
CA LYS A 19 -1.40 -14.07 17.95
C LYS A 19 -2.46 -13.11 17.43
N GLU A 20 -2.86 -12.16 18.27
CA GLU A 20 -3.66 -11.00 17.84
C GLU A 20 -2.74 -10.01 17.10
N VAL A 21 -3.05 -9.77 15.83
CA VAL A 21 -2.29 -8.85 14.97
C VAL A 21 -2.90 -7.45 14.95
N LEU A 22 -4.22 -7.34 15.11
CA LEU A 22 -4.94 -6.08 15.28
C LEU A 22 -5.77 -6.20 16.56
N LYS A 23 -5.67 -5.19 17.43
CA LYS A 23 -6.25 -5.15 18.76
C LYS A 23 -7.03 -3.85 18.93
N ASN A 24 -8.37 -3.97 19.00
CA ASN A 24 -9.27 -2.87 19.35
C ASN A 24 -9.05 -1.61 18.49
N ILE A 25 -9.02 -1.76 17.17
CA ILE A 25 -8.83 -0.65 16.23
C ILE A 25 -10.15 0.14 16.10
N TRP A 26 -10.06 1.46 16.30
CA TRP A 26 -11.15 2.42 16.09
C TRP A 26 -10.68 3.51 15.14
N LEU A 27 -11.22 3.52 13.92
CA LEU A 27 -10.81 4.48 12.89
C LEU A 27 -12.02 4.97 12.11
N SER A 28 -11.97 6.22 11.69
CA SER A 28 -12.95 6.81 10.79
C SER A 28 -12.22 7.60 9.73
N PHE A 29 -12.63 7.42 8.48
CA PHE A 29 -11.94 7.93 7.31
C PHE A 29 -12.77 9.06 6.70
N TYR A 30 -12.13 10.19 6.43
CA TYR A 30 -12.76 11.31 5.74
C TYR A 30 -12.69 11.13 4.22
N PRO A 31 -13.68 11.61 3.46
CA PRO A 31 -13.59 11.72 2.01
C PRO A 31 -12.36 12.54 1.58
N GLY A 32 -11.62 12.05 0.58
CA GLY A 32 -10.44 12.73 0.02
C GLY A 32 -9.14 12.60 0.83
N ALA A 33 -9.18 11.95 2.00
CA ALA A 33 -8.00 11.82 2.86
C ALA A 33 -6.89 10.98 2.19
N LYS A 34 -5.63 11.40 2.36
CA LYS A 34 -4.44 10.64 1.92
C LYS A 34 -3.72 10.08 3.14
N ILE A 35 -3.75 8.76 3.30
CA ILE A 35 -3.32 8.08 4.51
C ILE A 35 -2.20 7.12 4.16
N GLY A 36 -1.04 7.31 4.79
CA GLY A 36 0.07 6.37 4.77
C GLY A 36 -0.02 5.42 5.95
N VAL A 37 -0.05 4.10 5.71
CA VAL A 37 -0.05 3.09 6.76
C VAL A 37 1.36 2.54 6.93
N ILE A 38 1.88 2.63 8.16
CA ILE A 38 3.24 2.20 8.51
C ILE A 38 3.21 1.31 9.75
N GLY A 39 4.28 0.55 9.95
CA GLY A 39 4.38 -0.40 11.07
C GLY A 39 5.42 -1.48 10.80
N SER A 40 5.79 -2.25 11.82
CA SER A 40 6.74 -3.35 11.68
C SER A 40 6.21 -4.47 10.76
N ASN A 41 7.10 -5.37 10.34
CA ASN A 41 6.68 -6.55 9.58
C ASN A 41 5.84 -7.45 10.48
N GLY A 42 4.64 -7.79 10.03
CA GLY A 42 3.68 -8.54 10.83
C GLY A 42 2.78 -7.70 11.75
N ALA A 43 2.88 -6.36 11.71
CA ALA A 43 1.99 -5.44 12.43
C ALA A 43 0.53 -5.44 11.93
N GLY A 44 0.21 -6.21 10.87
CA GLY A 44 -1.15 -6.34 10.35
C GLY A 44 -1.53 -5.36 9.23
N LYS A 45 -0.57 -4.63 8.63
CA LYS A 45 -0.80 -3.66 7.53
C LYS A 45 -1.63 -4.22 6.38
N SER A 46 -1.15 -5.28 5.73
CA SER A 46 -1.88 -5.95 4.64
C SER A 46 -3.20 -6.57 5.09
N SER A 47 -3.28 -7.04 6.35
CA SER A 47 -4.55 -7.56 6.90
C SER A 47 -5.58 -6.45 7.08
N LEU A 48 -5.16 -5.26 7.54
CA LEU A 48 -6.03 -4.09 7.62
C LEU A 48 -6.59 -3.73 6.23
N LEU A 49 -5.74 -3.69 5.20
CA LEU A 49 -6.19 -3.37 3.84
C LEU A 49 -7.16 -4.42 3.29
N ARG A 50 -6.91 -5.72 3.51
CA ARG A 50 -7.85 -6.78 3.09
C ARG A 50 -9.20 -6.69 3.79
N ILE A 51 -9.22 -6.32 5.06
CA ILE A 51 -10.45 -6.09 5.82
C ILE A 51 -11.18 -4.85 5.28
N MET A 52 -10.45 -3.76 5.01
CA MET A 52 -11.01 -2.54 4.41
C MET A 52 -11.55 -2.78 3.00
N ALA A 53 -10.90 -3.64 2.22
CA ALA A 53 -11.34 -4.08 0.90
C ALA A 53 -12.56 -5.02 0.95
N LEU A 54 -13.08 -5.35 2.15
CA LEU A 54 -14.16 -6.29 2.39
C LEU A 54 -13.87 -7.72 1.91
N GLN A 55 -12.58 -8.05 1.73
CA GLN A 55 -12.08 -9.34 1.25
C GLN A 55 -11.83 -10.33 2.40
N ASP A 56 -11.38 -9.85 3.55
CA ASP A 56 -11.23 -10.65 4.77
C ASP A 56 -12.35 -10.28 5.77
N LYS A 57 -13.24 -11.24 6.05
CA LYS A 57 -14.39 -11.08 6.95
C LYS A 57 -14.21 -11.77 8.30
N ASP A 58 -13.08 -12.44 8.50
CA ASP A 58 -12.79 -13.18 9.71
C ASP A 58 -12.16 -12.23 10.75
N PHE A 59 -12.98 -11.44 11.40
CA PHE A 59 -12.55 -10.51 12.44
C PHE A 59 -13.68 -10.26 13.43
N ILE A 60 -13.34 -9.73 14.61
CA ILE A 60 -14.31 -9.25 15.59
C ILE A 60 -14.40 -7.73 15.43
N GLY A 61 -15.61 -7.16 15.54
CA GLY A 61 -15.87 -5.72 15.40
C GLY A 61 -16.85 -5.40 14.27
N SER A 62 -16.90 -4.13 13.88
CA SER A 62 -17.71 -3.66 12.76
C SER A 62 -16.86 -2.85 11.79
N VAL A 63 -16.99 -3.13 10.50
CA VAL A 63 -16.32 -2.43 9.42
C VAL A 63 -17.38 -2.05 8.40
N ARG A 64 -17.51 -0.76 8.09
CA ARG A 64 -18.58 -0.25 7.23
C ARG A 64 -18.06 0.81 6.27
N ALA A 65 -18.37 0.62 5.00
CA ALA A 65 -18.26 1.62 3.96
C ALA A 65 -19.53 2.48 3.92
N ALA A 66 -19.41 3.75 3.51
CA ALA A 66 -20.57 4.57 3.20
C ALA A 66 -21.40 3.95 2.05
N PRO A 67 -22.72 4.17 2.00
CA PRO A 67 -23.56 3.63 0.93
C PRO A 67 -23.10 4.12 -0.45
N ASN A 68 -23.20 3.24 -1.46
CA ASN A 68 -22.91 3.52 -2.87
C ASN A 68 -21.47 3.93 -3.19
N ILE A 69 -20.50 3.66 -2.30
CA ILE A 69 -19.09 3.88 -2.62
C ILE A 69 -18.44 2.64 -3.24
N THR A 70 -17.43 2.88 -4.06
CA THR A 70 -16.59 1.88 -4.69
C THR A 70 -15.23 1.79 -3.98
N ILE A 71 -14.70 0.57 -3.85
CA ILE A 71 -13.42 0.31 -3.19
C ILE A 71 -12.53 -0.48 -4.16
N GLY A 72 -11.39 0.10 -4.55
CA GLY A 72 -10.35 -0.61 -5.29
C GLY A 72 -9.22 -1.03 -4.37
N HIS A 73 -8.76 -2.27 -4.52
CA HIS A 73 -7.66 -2.82 -3.74
C HIS A 73 -6.61 -3.43 -4.66
N VAL A 74 -5.39 -2.91 -4.56
CA VAL A 74 -4.20 -3.45 -5.24
C VAL A 74 -3.37 -4.21 -4.21
N PRO A 75 -3.52 -5.55 -4.10
CA PRO A 75 -2.71 -6.34 -3.19
C PRO A 75 -1.27 -6.47 -3.69
N GLN A 76 -0.36 -6.88 -2.81
CA GLN A 76 1.04 -7.13 -3.14
C GLN A 76 1.21 -8.15 -4.29
N GLU A 77 0.37 -9.19 -4.29
CA GLU A 77 0.26 -10.18 -5.37
C GLU A 77 -1.07 -9.98 -6.10
N PRO A 78 -1.08 -9.22 -7.22
CA PRO A 78 -2.30 -8.89 -7.94
C PRO A 78 -2.91 -10.11 -8.63
N ARG A 79 -4.25 -10.10 -8.74
CA ARG A 79 -4.99 -11.04 -9.56
C ARG A 79 -5.46 -10.32 -10.82
N LEU A 80 -4.97 -10.77 -11.96
CA LEU A 80 -5.39 -10.32 -13.28
C LEU A 80 -6.11 -11.45 -14.00
N ASN A 81 -6.90 -11.11 -15.01
CA ASN A 81 -7.57 -12.09 -15.85
C ASN A 81 -6.53 -12.73 -16.79
N GLU A 82 -6.11 -13.95 -16.49
CA GLU A 82 -5.09 -14.67 -17.27
C GLU A 82 -5.54 -15.07 -18.68
N SER A 83 -6.85 -15.04 -18.95
CA SER A 83 -7.39 -15.33 -20.28
C SER A 83 -7.27 -14.16 -21.27
N LYS A 84 -6.95 -12.96 -20.77
CA LYS A 84 -6.81 -11.73 -21.55
C LYS A 84 -5.34 -11.29 -21.64
N ASP A 85 -5.08 -10.37 -22.53
CA ASP A 85 -3.82 -9.63 -22.62
C ASP A 85 -3.82 -8.42 -21.68
N VAL A 86 -2.75 -7.60 -21.74
CA VAL A 86 -2.62 -6.38 -20.95
C VAL A 86 -3.78 -5.42 -21.23
N LEU A 87 -4.03 -5.12 -22.51
CA LEU A 87 -5.08 -4.18 -22.91
C LEU A 87 -6.45 -4.67 -22.45
N GLY A 88 -6.78 -5.94 -22.66
CA GLY A 88 -8.06 -6.51 -22.26
C GLY A 88 -8.31 -6.47 -20.75
N ASN A 89 -7.27 -6.44 -19.91
CA ASN A 89 -7.40 -6.21 -18.48
C ASN A 89 -7.66 -4.73 -18.14
N LEU A 90 -7.09 -3.80 -18.89
CA LEU A 90 -7.35 -2.36 -18.73
C LEU A 90 -8.73 -1.97 -19.27
N GLU A 91 -9.17 -2.59 -20.38
CA GLU A 91 -10.53 -2.42 -20.92
C GLU A 91 -11.59 -2.83 -19.90
N GLU A 92 -11.35 -3.87 -19.09
CA GLU A 92 -12.28 -4.25 -18.02
C GLU A 92 -12.51 -3.13 -17.01
N ALA A 93 -11.49 -2.32 -16.73
CA ALA A 93 -11.61 -1.19 -15.80
C ALA A 93 -12.49 -0.07 -16.36
N VAL A 94 -12.40 0.17 -17.67
CA VAL A 94 -13.07 1.28 -18.33
C VAL A 94 -14.32 0.86 -19.10
N GLU A 95 -14.68 -0.42 -19.07
CA GLU A 95 -15.87 -1.00 -19.70
C GLU A 95 -17.17 -0.20 -19.44
N PRO A 96 -17.46 0.28 -18.20
CA PRO A 96 -18.64 1.12 -17.97
C PRO A 96 -18.62 2.43 -18.78
N ILE A 97 -17.44 3.03 -18.95
CA ILE A 97 -17.25 4.29 -19.70
C ILE A 97 -17.30 4.00 -21.20
N ARG A 98 -16.60 2.95 -21.67
CA ARG A 98 -16.60 2.47 -23.05
C ARG A 98 -18.03 2.19 -23.53
N ARG A 99 -18.87 1.60 -22.68
CA ARG A 99 -20.27 1.33 -22.96
C ARG A 99 -21.11 2.59 -23.22
N LEU A 100 -20.77 3.73 -22.60
CA LEU A 100 -21.46 4.99 -22.88
C LEU A 100 -21.21 5.44 -24.33
N LEU A 101 -19.97 5.31 -24.81
CA LEU A 101 -19.61 5.64 -26.20
C LEU A 101 -20.35 4.74 -27.19
N ILE A 102 -20.29 3.42 -26.98
CA ILE A 102 -21.01 2.44 -27.80
C ILE A 102 -22.51 2.75 -27.80
N ARG A 103 -23.09 3.02 -26.62
CA ARG A 103 -24.51 3.34 -26.50
C ARG A 103 -24.88 4.62 -27.23
N SER A 104 -24.02 5.63 -27.22
CA SER A 104 -24.21 6.86 -27.99
C SER A 104 -24.22 6.58 -29.49
N GLU A 105 -23.32 5.74 -29.99
CA GLU A 105 -23.31 5.34 -31.40
C GLU A 105 -24.57 4.57 -31.79
N GLU A 106 -25.00 3.59 -30.98
CA GLU A 106 -26.25 2.84 -31.19
C GLU A 106 -27.47 3.76 -31.27
N LEU A 107 -27.60 4.72 -30.34
CA LEU A 107 -28.69 5.69 -30.33
C LEU A 107 -28.58 6.66 -31.52
N GLY A 108 -27.35 7.04 -31.89
CA GLY A 108 -27.05 7.83 -33.07
C GLY A 108 -27.57 7.19 -34.36
N MET A 109 -27.34 5.89 -34.53
CA MET A 109 -27.82 5.13 -35.69
C MET A 109 -29.35 5.10 -35.77
N LYS A 110 -30.05 5.02 -34.63
CA LYS A 110 -31.52 5.01 -34.57
C LYS A 110 -32.17 6.29 -35.11
N PHE A 111 -31.49 7.44 -35.04
CA PHE A 111 -32.01 8.66 -35.65
C PHE A 111 -32.11 8.59 -37.18
N GLY A 112 -31.40 7.64 -37.81
CA GLY A 112 -31.49 7.36 -39.25
C GLY A 112 -32.59 6.34 -39.62
N GLU A 113 -33.29 5.78 -38.64
CA GLU A 113 -34.39 4.83 -38.84
C GLU A 113 -35.74 5.55 -38.92
N ASP A 114 -36.73 4.90 -39.54
CA ASP A 114 -38.10 5.43 -39.63
C ASP A 114 -38.85 5.18 -38.32
N LEU A 115 -38.67 6.09 -37.36
CA LEU A 115 -39.24 6.02 -36.01
C LEU A 115 -40.56 6.81 -35.93
N SER A 116 -41.51 6.31 -35.13
CA SER A 116 -42.68 7.12 -34.77
C SER A 116 -42.26 8.34 -33.93
N PRO A 117 -43.08 9.41 -33.88
CA PRO A 117 -42.76 10.60 -33.06
C PRO A 117 -42.50 10.28 -31.58
N GLU A 118 -43.26 9.34 -31.00
CA GLU A 118 -43.09 8.91 -29.60
C GLU A 118 -41.78 8.13 -29.38
N GLU A 119 -41.34 7.34 -30.36
CA GLU A 119 -40.07 6.61 -30.29
C GLU A 119 -38.89 7.55 -30.46
N MET A 120 -38.99 8.52 -31.38
CA MET A 120 -37.98 9.55 -31.58
C MET A 120 -37.77 10.37 -30.30
N GLU A 121 -38.83 10.79 -29.61
CA GLU A 121 -38.73 11.51 -28.33
C GLU A 121 -38.00 10.67 -27.25
N LYS A 122 -38.29 9.36 -27.16
CA LYS A 122 -37.62 8.45 -26.23
C LYS A 122 -36.14 8.26 -26.56
N VAL A 123 -35.80 8.11 -27.84
CA VAL A 123 -34.41 7.96 -28.30
C VAL A 123 -33.63 9.24 -28.01
N GLN A 124 -34.21 10.41 -28.29
CA GLN A 124 -33.60 11.69 -27.98
C GLN A 124 -33.34 11.88 -26.49
N ALA A 125 -34.32 11.63 -25.64
CA ALA A 125 -34.15 11.74 -24.19
C ALA A 125 -33.10 10.75 -23.64
N GLN A 126 -32.94 9.57 -24.23
CA GLN A 126 -31.86 8.65 -23.86
C GLN A 126 -30.50 9.13 -24.35
N PHE A 127 -30.43 9.66 -25.57
CA PHE A 127 -29.20 10.18 -26.16
C PHE A 127 -28.66 11.34 -25.34
N ASP A 128 -29.51 12.28 -24.94
CA ASP A 128 -29.12 13.43 -24.11
C ASP A 128 -28.53 12.98 -22.77
N ARG A 129 -29.16 12.02 -22.09
CA ARG A 129 -28.63 11.46 -20.82
C ARG A 129 -27.28 10.77 -21.01
N VAL A 130 -27.11 10.05 -22.12
CA VAL A 130 -25.84 9.38 -22.42
C VAL A 130 -24.76 10.40 -22.74
N GLN A 131 -25.08 11.46 -23.48
CA GLN A 131 -24.15 12.56 -23.75
C GLN A 131 -23.73 13.30 -22.48
N ASP A 132 -24.66 13.58 -21.57
CA ASP A 132 -24.35 14.15 -20.26
C ASP A 132 -23.39 13.25 -19.47
N ALA A 133 -23.63 11.93 -19.48
CA ALA A 133 -22.75 10.97 -18.82
C ALA A 133 -21.35 10.87 -19.47
N ILE A 134 -21.28 10.90 -20.81
CA ILE A 134 -20.03 10.92 -21.57
C ILE A 134 -19.20 12.16 -21.20
N ASN A 135 -19.84 13.33 -21.16
CA ASN A 135 -19.17 14.59 -20.82
C ASN A 135 -18.71 14.59 -19.36
N ALA A 136 -19.53 14.10 -18.43
CA ALA A 136 -19.18 14.00 -17.02
C ALA A 136 -18.02 13.04 -16.74
N ALA A 137 -17.95 11.92 -17.48
CA ALA A 137 -16.86 10.96 -17.39
C ALA A 137 -15.62 11.35 -18.24
N ASP A 138 -15.73 12.44 -19.02
CA ASP A 138 -14.72 12.86 -20.00
C ASP A 138 -14.27 11.67 -20.87
N ALA A 139 -15.27 10.95 -21.40
CA ALA A 139 -15.14 9.66 -22.06
C ALA A 139 -14.62 9.78 -23.50
N TRP A 140 -14.75 10.94 -24.15
CA TRP A 140 -14.19 11.17 -25.49
C TRP A 140 -12.66 11.05 -25.50
N ASP A 141 -12.02 11.38 -24.38
CA ASP A 141 -10.57 11.28 -24.20
C ASP A 141 -10.10 9.91 -23.67
N LEU A 142 -10.99 8.91 -23.62
CA LEU A 142 -10.72 7.63 -22.97
C LEU A 142 -9.49 6.92 -23.54
N ASP A 143 -9.38 6.76 -24.85
CA ASP A 143 -8.26 6.05 -25.50
C ASP A 143 -6.93 6.77 -25.24
N ARG A 144 -6.93 8.11 -25.31
CA ARG A 144 -5.76 8.93 -24.99
C ARG A 144 -5.34 8.77 -23.53
N LYS A 145 -6.30 8.73 -22.60
CA LYS A 145 -6.03 8.50 -21.17
C LYS A 145 -5.45 7.10 -20.91
N LEU A 146 -5.96 6.08 -21.60
CA LEU A 146 -5.42 4.73 -21.54
C LEU A 146 -3.96 4.71 -21.99
N GLU A 147 -3.67 5.22 -23.18
CA GLU A 147 -2.30 5.27 -23.72
C GLU A 147 -1.35 6.01 -22.77
N MET A 148 -1.74 7.20 -22.30
CA MET A 148 -0.93 7.97 -21.35
C MET A 148 -0.68 7.23 -20.04
N ALA A 149 -1.67 6.50 -19.52
CA ALA A 149 -1.51 5.73 -18.29
C ALA A 149 -0.60 4.50 -18.50
N MET A 150 -0.72 3.83 -19.64
CA MET A 150 0.12 2.69 -20.01
C MET A 150 1.59 3.10 -20.14
N ASP A 151 1.84 4.22 -20.83
CA ASP A 151 3.19 4.76 -21.04
C ASP A 151 3.81 5.22 -19.72
N ALA A 152 3.06 5.98 -18.91
CA ALA A 152 3.55 6.50 -17.64
C ALA A 152 3.90 5.37 -16.64
N MET A 153 3.13 4.28 -16.66
CA MET A 153 3.38 3.10 -15.83
C MET A 153 4.36 2.11 -16.48
N ARG A 154 4.87 2.41 -17.68
CA ARG A 154 5.78 1.55 -18.46
C ARG A 154 5.29 0.11 -18.48
N LEU A 155 4.03 -0.04 -18.91
CA LEU A 155 3.40 -1.34 -19.02
C LEU A 155 4.05 -2.16 -20.16
N PRO A 156 3.97 -3.49 -20.10
CA PRO A 156 4.31 -4.35 -21.24
C PRO A 156 3.42 -4.04 -22.46
N PRO A 157 3.77 -4.58 -23.64
CA PRO A 157 2.98 -4.42 -24.86
C PRO A 157 1.48 -4.74 -24.64
N PRO A 158 0.56 -4.00 -25.28
CA PRO A 158 -0.88 -4.17 -25.07
C PRO A 158 -1.39 -5.59 -25.33
N ASP A 159 -0.81 -6.29 -26.31
CA ASP A 159 -1.12 -7.64 -26.75
C ASP A 159 -0.39 -8.75 -25.97
N ALA A 160 0.47 -8.37 -25.02
CA ALA A 160 1.21 -9.33 -24.21
C ALA A 160 0.27 -10.13 -23.29
N LYS A 161 0.44 -11.45 -23.27
CA LYS A 161 -0.37 -12.34 -22.41
C LYS A 161 0.03 -12.18 -20.96
N ILE A 162 -0.95 -12.04 -20.06
CA ILE A 162 -0.72 -11.91 -18.62
C ILE A 162 0.10 -13.08 -18.05
N SER A 163 -0.11 -14.30 -18.55
CA SER A 163 0.61 -15.50 -18.09
C SER A 163 2.12 -15.45 -18.32
N GLN A 164 2.60 -14.62 -19.25
CA GLN A 164 4.03 -14.48 -19.58
C GLN A 164 4.72 -13.35 -18.82
N LEU A 165 3.95 -12.50 -18.13
CA LEU A 165 4.47 -11.34 -17.41
C LEU A 165 5.15 -11.75 -16.10
N SER A 166 6.23 -11.03 -15.76
CA SER A 166 6.84 -11.09 -14.43
C SER A 166 5.89 -10.55 -13.36
N GLY A 167 6.12 -10.91 -12.09
CA GLY A 167 5.31 -10.42 -10.97
C GLY A 167 5.27 -8.89 -10.87
N GLY A 168 6.39 -8.22 -11.16
CA GLY A 168 6.47 -6.76 -11.20
C GLY A 168 5.63 -6.15 -12.31
N GLU A 169 5.65 -6.74 -13.52
CA GLU A 169 4.80 -6.30 -14.64
C GLU A 169 3.32 -6.50 -14.35
N LYS A 170 2.92 -7.66 -13.83
CA LYS A 170 1.54 -7.91 -13.39
C LYS A 170 1.08 -6.86 -12.37
N ARG A 171 1.96 -6.46 -11.45
CA ARG A 171 1.68 -5.41 -10.47
C ARG A 171 1.44 -4.05 -11.11
N ARG A 172 2.26 -3.65 -12.07
CA ARG A 172 2.07 -2.37 -12.77
C ARG A 172 0.75 -2.36 -13.54
N VAL A 173 0.41 -3.46 -14.22
CA VAL A 173 -0.86 -3.60 -14.94
C VAL A 173 -2.04 -3.52 -13.97
N ALA A 174 -2.00 -4.22 -12.84
CA ALA A 174 -3.06 -4.19 -11.83
C ALA A 174 -3.22 -2.80 -11.19
N LEU A 175 -2.10 -2.13 -10.88
CA LEU A 175 -2.13 -0.77 -10.35
C LEU A 175 -2.73 0.21 -11.38
N CYS A 176 -2.30 0.14 -12.64
CA CYS A 176 -2.86 0.95 -13.71
C CYS A 176 -4.36 0.68 -13.90
N LYS A 177 -4.77 -0.58 -13.90
CA LYS A 177 -6.18 -1.01 -13.97
C LYS A 177 -7.01 -0.33 -12.89
N THR A 178 -6.64 -0.48 -11.62
CA THR A 178 -7.41 0.08 -10.49
C THR A 178 -7.38 1.61 -10.47
N LEU A 179 -6.31 2.25 -10.94
CA LEU A 179 -6.28 3.72 -11.09
C LEU A 179 -7.28 4.19 -12.16
N LEU A 180 -7.42 3.46 -13.27
CA LEU A 180 -8.40 3.74 -14.32
C LEU A 180 -9.85 3.53 -13.86
N GLU A 181 -10.10 2.49 -13.03
CA GLU A 181 -11.42 2.26 -12.39
C GLU A 181 -11.88 3.46 -11.55
N SER A 182 -10.94 4.29 -11.06
CA SER A 182 -11.20 5.51 -10.29
C SER A 182 -12.17 5.34 -9.10
N PRO A 183 -11.95 4.34 -8.21
CA PRO A 183 -12.83 4.10 -7.07
C PRO A 183 -12.86 5.24 -6.03
N ASP A 184 -13.89 5.29 -5.20
CA ASP A 184 -14.01 6.30 -4.14
C ASP A 184 -12.96 6.11 -3.02
N ILE A 185 -12.61 4.85 -2.74
CA ILE A 185 -11.52 4.47 -1.83
C ILE A 185 -10.51 3.61 -2.58
N LEU A 186 -9.25 4.04 -2.55
CA LEU A 186 -8.13 3.33 -3.12
C LEU A 186 -7.24 2.74 -2.01
N LEU A 187 -7.11 1.41 -1.99
CA LEU A 187 -6.29 0.68 -1.03
C LEU A 187 -5.07 0.09 -1.76
N LEU A 188 -3.88 0.54 -1.39
CA LEU A 188 -2.64 0.17 -2.08
C LEU A 188 -1.68 -0.50 -1.10
N ASP A 189 -1.34 -1.75 -1.36
CA ASP A 189 -0.30 -2.44 -0.59
C ASP A 189 1.04 -2.31 -1.33
N GLU A 190 2.01 -1.60 -0.76
CA GLU A 190 3.37 -1.35 -1.27
C GLU A 190 3.45 -0.90 -2.76
N PRO A 191 2.71 0.13 -3.19
CA PRO A 191 2.52 0.43 -4.61
C PRO A 191 3.79 0.91 -5.34
N THR A 192 4.81 1.39 -4.62
CA THR A 192 6.09 1.85 -5.19
C THR A 192 7.04 0.71 -5.55
N ASN A 193 6.78 -0.50 -5.05
CA ASN A 193 7.65 -1.65 -5.33
C ASN A 193 7.58 -2.07 -6.80
N HIS A 194 8.75 -2.33 -7.38
CA HIS A 194 8.93 -2.67 -8.79
C HIS A 194 8.51 -1.56 -9.77
N LEU A 195 8.42 -0.31 -9.30
CA LEU A 195 8.36 0.88 -10.15
C LEU A 195 9.75 1.49 -10.30
N ASP A 196 10.00 2.14 -11.44
CA ASP A 196 11.18 2.99 -11.59
C ASP A 196 10.85 4.44 -11.17
N ALA A 197 11.87 5.29 -11.10
CA ALA A 197 11.72 6.64 -10.55
C ALA A 197 10.68 7.49 -11.30
N GLU A 198 10.56 7.35 -12.61
CA GLU A 198 9.57 8.09 -13.41
C GLU A 198 8.15 7.61 -13.11
N ALA A 199 7.93 6.29 -13.04
CA ALA A 199 6.62 5.73 -12.70
C ALA A 199 6.21 6.08 -11.26
N VAL A 200 7.15 6.09 -10.31
CA VAL A 200 6.90 6.55 -8.93
C VAL A 200 6.50 8.02 -8.92
N ALA A 201 7.21 8.91 -9.63
CA ALA A 201 6.88 10.33 -9.69
C ALA A 201 5.50 10.58 -10.31
N TRP A 202 5.14 9.82 -11.36
CA TRP A 202 3.80 9.87 -11.93
C TRP A 202 2.75 9.40 -10.92
N LEU A 203 2.98 8.27 -10.25
CA LEU A 203 2.07 7.73 -9.24
C LEU A 203 1.84 8.73 -8.10
N GLU A 204 2.91 9.35 -7.59
CA GLU A 204 2.82 10.38 -6.55
C GLU A 204 1.91 11.54 -6.98
N LYS A 205 2.11 12.06 -8.20
CA LYS A 205 1.30 13.15 -8.76
C LYS A 205 -0.16 12.73 -8.92
N THR A 206 -0.41 11.50 -9.38
CA THR A 206 -1.76 10.96 -9.56
C THR A 206 -2.48 10.81 -8.22
N LEU A 207 -1.84 10.20 -7.22
CA LEU A 207 -2.45 9.97 -5.90
C LEU A 207 -2.67 11.26 -5.11
N LYS A 208 -1.78 12.24 -5.26
CA LYS A 208 -1.93 13.57 -4.66
C LYS A 208 -3.15 14.32 -5.19
N ASN A 209 -3.42 14.22 -6.48
CA ASN A 209 -4.57 14.88 -7.14
C ASN A 209 -5.82 13.99 -7.19
N TYR A 210 -5.75 12.77 -6.65
CA TYR A 210 -6.86 11.84 -6.69
C TYR A 210 -8.05 12.39 -5.91
N PRO A 211 -9.28 12.38 -6.44
CA PRO A 211 -10.44 12.97 -5.76
C PRO A 211 -10.90 12.14 -4.55
N GLY A 212 -10.72 10.82 -4.60
CA GLY A 212 -11.13 9.89 -3.55
C GLY A 212 -10.15 9.78 -2.38
N THR A 213 -10.50 8.90 -1.42
CA THR A 213 -9.65 8.59 -0.27
C THR A 213 -8.59 7.55 -0.65
N VAL A 214 -7.33 7.77 -0.29
CA VAL A 214 -6.23 6.87 -0.59
C VAL A 214 -5.64 6.35 0.73
N VAL A 215 -5.53 5.04 0.86
CA VAL A 215 -4.85 4.37 1.97
C VAL A 215 -3.75 3.51 1.39
N SER A 216 -2.50 3.92 1.61
CA SER A 216 -1.32 3.26 1.04
C SER A 216 -0.43 2.71 2.14
N VAL A 217 -0.15 1.42 2.11
CA VAL A 217 0.95 0.81 2.87
C VAL A 217 2.22 1.03 2.07
N THR A 218 3.23 1.65 2.66
CA THR A 218 4.54 1.70 2.02
C THR A 218 5.66 1.90 3.03
N HIS A 219 6.83 1.40 2.68
CA HIS A 219 8.09 1.73 3.35
C HIS A 219 8.84 2.91 2.69
N ASP A 220 8.33 3.46 1.59
CA ASP A 220 8.94 4.59 0.89
C ASP A 220 8.67 5.91 1.61
N ARG A 221 9.75 6.48 2.18
CA ARG A 221 9.70 7.71 2.97
C ARG A 221 9.39 8.93 2.11
N TYR A 222 9.89 8.99 0.87
CA TYR A 222 9.67 10.12 -0.02
C TYR A 222 8.21 10.16 -0.49
N PHE A 223 7.67 8.99 -0.85
CA PHE A 223 6.27 8.86 -1.20
C PHE A 223 5.33 9.32 -0.07
N LEU A 224 5.60 8.87 1.16
CA LEU A 224 4.80 9.28 2.32
C LEU A 224 4.92 10.76 2.63
N ASP A 225 6.09 11.37 2.40
CA ASP A 225 6.27 12.79 2.65
C ASP A 225 5.54 13.67 1.62
N ASN A 226 5.48 13.21 0.36
CA ASN A 226 4.88 13.95 -0.75
C ASN A 226 3.36 13.79 -0.88
N VAL A 227 2.84 12.60 -0.56
CA VAL A 227 1.43 12.21 -0.80
C VAL A 227 0.61 12.18 0.49
N ALA A 228 1.16 11.69 1.60
CA ALA A 228 0.36 11.45 2.80
C ALA A 228 0.07 12.76 3.55
N GLN A 229 -1.20 12.91 3.95
CA GLN A 229 -1.68 13.98 4.83
C GLN A 229 -1.89 13.46 6.26
N TRP A 230 -1.99 12.14 6.38
CA TRP A 230 -2.16 11.41 7.62
C TRP A 230 -1.27 10.18 7.61
N ILE A 231 -0.70 9.86 8.76
CA ILE A 231 0.05 8.64 8.99
C ILE A 231 -0.72 7.78 9.98
N LEU A 232 -1.03 6.54 9.60
CA LEU A 232 -1.57 5.52 10.48
C LEU A 232 -0.45 4.56 10.86
N GLU A 233 0.06 4.72 12.08
CA GLU A 233 1.04 3.79 12.64
C GLU A 233 0.33 2.59 13.26
N LEU A 234 0.62 1.40 12.75
CA LEU A 234 0.28 0.14 13.38
C LEU A 234 1.46 -0.32 14.23
N ASP A 235 1.29 -0.23 15.55
CA ASP A 235 2.28 -0.66 16.53
C ASP A 235 1.62 -1.51 17.62
N ARG A 236 2.21 -2.69 17.89
CA ARG A 236 1.68 -3.67 18.88
C ARG A 236 0.19 -4.00 18.71
N GLY A 237 -0.30 -3.97 17.47
CA GLY A 237 -1.69 -4.21 17.10
C GLY A 237 -2.64 -3.04 17.34
N GLN A 238 -2.15 -1.89 17.80
CA GLN A 238 -2.93 -0.66 17.93
C GLN A 238 -2.72 0.26 16.71
N GLY A 239 -3.73 1.03 16.36
CA GLY A 239 -3.68 2.01 15.28
C GLY A 239 -3.60 3.42 15.85
N ILE A 240 -2.48 4.10 15.63
CA ILE A 240 -2.20 5.44 16.14
C ILE A 240 -2.22 6.40 14.93
N PRO A 241 -3.32 7.15 14.72
CA PRO A 241 -3.37 8.14 13.65
C PRO A 241 -2.61 9.41 14.04
N TRP A 242 -1.86 9.94 13.08
CA TRP A 242 -1.16 11.22 13.16
C TRP A 242 -1.53 12.08 11.96
N LYS A 243 -1.84 13.36 12.20
CA LYS A 243 -2.11 14.32 11.14
C LYS A 243 -0.80 14.99 10.74
N GLY A 244 -0.30 14.66 9.56
CA GLY A 244 0.98 15.16 9.06
C GLY A 244 1.59 14.20 8.04
N ASN A 245 2.74 14.60 7.51
CA ASN A 245 3.56 13.80 6.62
C ASN A 245 4.51 12.86 7.41
N TYR A 246 5.32 12.09 6.70
CA TYR A 246 6.28 11.16 7.31
C TYR A 246 7.28 11.86 8.24
N SER A 247 7.84 13.00 7.80
CA SER A 247 8.86 13.72 8.58
C SER A 247 8.31 14.20 9.93
N SER A 248 7.10 14.81 9.93
CA SER A 248 6.45 15.24 11.18
C SER A 248 6.11 14.08 12.12
N TRP A 249 5.70 12.93 11.55
CA TRP A 249 5.45 11.73 12.34
C TRP A 249 6.74 11.18 12.96
N LEU A 250 7.86 11.20 12.24
CA LEU A 250 9.15 10.70 12.73
C LEU A 250 9.62 11.51 13.94
N GLU A 251 9.56 12.85 13.87
CA GLU A 251 9.89 13.74 15.00
C GLU A 251 9.00 13.45 16.22
N GLN A 252 7.69 13.27 16.00
CA GLN A 252 6.74 12.91 17.04
C GLN A 252 7.06 11.54 17.66
N LYS A 253 7.40 10.55 16.83
CA LYS A 253 7.76 9.20 17.26
C LYS A 253 9.03 9.20 18.08
N GLU A 254 10.08 9.91 17.66
CA GLU A 254 11.32 10.04 18.44
C GLU A 254 11.05 10.66 19.81
N ALA A 255 10.25 11.74 19.87
CA ALA A 255 9.87 12.36 21.14
C ALA A 255 9.05 11.41 22.05
N ARG A 256 8.18 10.58 21.46
CA ARG A 256 7.38 9.57 22.16
C ARG A 256 8.28 8.47 22.72
N LEU A 257 9.14 7.88 21.90
CA LEU A 257 10.08 6.82 22.30
C LEU A 257 11.04 7.31 23.39
N ALA A 258 11.57 8.53 23.29
CA ALA A 258 12.42 9.11 24.32
C ALA A 258 11.69 9.30 25.67
N ARG A 259 10.37 9.55 25.64
CA ARG A 259 9.54 9.66 26.86
C ARG A 259 9.26 8.28 27.45
N GLU A 260 8.96 7.30 26.61
CA GLU A 260 8.73 5.90 27.00
C GLU A 260 10.01 5.31 27.61
N GLU A 261 11.17 5.48 26.98
CA GLU A 261 12.46 5.02 27.50
C GLU A 261 12.78 5.63 28.87
N LYS A 262 12.51 6.92 29.07
CA LYS A 262 12.66 7.58 30.39
C LYS A 262 11.74 6.98 31.43
N GLN A 263 10.48 6.70 31.08
CA GLN A 263 9.53 6.07 32.00
C GLN A 263 9.94 4.63 32.34
N GLU A 264 10.33 3.84 31.35
CA GLU A 264 10.82 2.46 31.52
C GLU A 264 12.09 2.42 32.37
N THR A 265 13.04 3.33 32.13
CA THR A 265 14.25 3.43 32.95
C THR A 265 13.93 3.80 34.41
N ALA A 266 13.02 4.76 34.63
CA ALA A 266 12.58 5.13 35.97
C ALA A 266 11.86 3.98 36.67
N ARG A 267 11.05 3.22 35.94
CA ARG A 267 10.33 2.04 36.40
C ARG A 267 11.28 0.90 36.79
N LYS A 268 12.24 0.54 35.93
CA LYS A 268 13.26 -0.49 36.23
C LYS A 268 14.05 -0.14 37.47
N LYS A 269 14.41 1.14 37.66
CA LYS A 269 15.05 1.64 38.88
C LYS A 269 14.14 1.51 40.11
N ALA A 270 12.84 1.78 39.99
CA ALA A 270 11.87 1.58 41.06
C ALA A 270 11.73 0.11 41.45
N LEU A 271 11.58 -0.79 40.46
CA LEU A 271 11.54 -2.24 40.65
C LEU A 271 12.80 -2.77 41.33
N ALA A 272 13.99 -2.33 40.90
CA ALA A 272 15.25 -2.71 41.50
C ALA A 272 15.36 -2.29 42.97
N ARG A 273 14.93 -1.06 43.31
CA ARG A 273 14.88 -0.56 44.69
C ARG A 273 13.89 -1.34 45.55
N GLU A 274 12.72 -1.68 45.02
CA GLU A 274 11.74 -2.50 45.74
C GLU A 274 12.25 -3.92 45.97
N LEU A 275 12.92 -4.53 44.99
CA LEU A 275 13.55 -5.86 45.12
C LEU A 275 14.66 -5.86 46.18
N GLU A 276 15.54 -4.85 46.19
CA GLU A 276 16.58 -4.69 47.22
C GLU A 276 15.96 -4.54 48.61
N TRP A 277 14.93 -3.71 48.76
CA TRP A 277 14.24 -3.55 50.04
C TRP A 277 13.58 -4.86 50.50
N ALA A 278 12.93 -5.59 49.59
CA ALA A 278 12.32 -6.89 49.88
C ALA A 278 13.36 -7.93 50.33
N ARG A 279 14.58 -7.89 49.79
CA ARG A 279 15.71 -8.73 50.22
C ARG A 279 16.26 -8.32 51.60
N MET A 280 16.19 -7.04 51.97
CA MET A 280 16.71 -6.51 53.24
C MET A 280 15.70 -6.52 54.41
N ALA A 281 14.39 -6.61 54.14
CA ALA A 281 13.37 -6.54 55.18
C ALA A 281 13.28 -7.85 56.01
N PRO A 282 13.34 -7.79 57.36
CA PRO A 282 13.17 -8.97 58.20
C PRO A 282 11.76 -9.57 58.09
N LYS A 283 11.65 -10.91 58.14
CA LYS A 283 10.45 -11.74 57.87
C LYS A 283 9.14 -11.37 58.60
N ALA A 284 9.13 -10.40 59.52
CA ALA A 284 8.06 -10.14 60.47
C ALA A 284 7.05 -9.01 60.11
N ARG A 285 7.14 -8.34 58.95
CA ARG A 285 6.18 -7.29 58.54
C ARG A 285 5.26 -7.73 57.39
N ILE A 286 4.41 -8.72 57.66
CA ILE A 286 3.60 -9.43 56.66
C ILE A 286 2.38 -8.60 56.15
N ALA A 287 1.85 -7.66 56.94
CA ALA A 287 0.62 -6.93 56.58
C ALA A 287 0.83 -5.71 55.64
N LYS A 288 1.99 -5.03 55.69
CA LYS A 288 2.33 -3.93 54.75
C LYS A 288 2.89 -4.42 53.41
N ASN A 289 3.11 -5.73 53.27
CA ASN A 289 3.70 -6.34 52.08
C ASN A 289 2.70 -6.54 50.94
N LYS A 290 1.42 -6.80 51.22
CA LYS A 290 0.45 -7.23 50.18
C LYS A 290 0.19 -6.18 49.09
N ALA A 291 0.03 -4.91 49.47
CA ALA A 291 -0.24 -3.82 48.51
C ALA A 291 0.97 -3.45 47.64
N ARG A 292 2.19 -3.61 48.17
CA ARG A 292 3.43 -3.38 47.42
C ARG A 292 3.80 -4.60 46.57
N LEU A 293 3.59 -5.81 47.06
CA LEU A 293 3.75 -7.03 46.27
C LEU A 293 2.81 -7.05 45.07
N SER A 294 1.54 -6.66 45.26
CA SER A 294 0.59 -6.52 44.14
C SER A 294 0.98 -5.41 43.16
N ALA A 295 1.62 -4.33 43.65
CA ALA A 295 2.13 -3.26 42.78
C ALA A 295 3.35 -3.73 41.98
N TYR A 296 4.27 -4.46 42.62
CA TYR A 296 5.40 -5.11 41.99
C TYR A 296 4.96 -6.15 40.95
N GLU A 297 4.02 -7.04 41.27
CA GLU A 297 3.48 -8.03 40.33
C GLU A 297 2.79 -7.36 39.14
N LYS A 298 2.01 -6.30 39.38
CA LYS A 298 1.39 -5.50 38.31
C LYS A 298 2.43 -4.76 37.45
N LEU A 299 3.53 -4.31 38.05
CA LEU A 299 4.64 -3.68 37.35
C LEU A 299 5.50 -4.71 36.60
N ALA A 300 5.66 -5.92 37.11
CA ALA A 300 6.44 -6.97 36.46
C ALA A 300 5.64 -7.68 35.35
N SER A 301 4.31 -7.72 35.43
CA SER A 301 3.47 -8.36 34.40
C SER A 301 3.35 -7.56 33.09
N GLN A 302 3.66 -6.27 33.10
CA GLN A 302 3.69 -5.46 31.88
C GLN A 302 4.97 -5.65 31.03
N ASP A 303 6.04 -6.25 31.57
CA ASP A 303 7.31 -6.50 30.85
C ASP A 303 7.16 -7.46 29.66
N TYR A 304 6.07 -8.25 29.60
CA TYR A 304 5.95 -9.35 28.64
C TYR A 304 5.40 -8.95 27.25
N GLU A 305 4.88 -7.73 27.09
CA GLU A 305 4.29 -7.28 25.81
C GLU A 305 5.24 -6.42 24.94
N GLU A 306 6.43 -6.05 25.43
CA GLU A 306 7.18 -4.91 24.86
C GLU A 306 8.44 -5.23 24.02
N ARG A 307 8.88 -6.49 23.91
CA ARG A 307 10.07 -6.83 23.12
C ARG A 307 9.70 -7.52 21.81
N GLU A 308 9.51 -6.74 20.76
CA GLU A 308 9.91 -7.20 19.43
C GLU A 308 11.43 -7.03 19.37
N ASP A 309 12.17 -8.13 19.50
CA ASP A 309 13.62 -8.12 19.31
C ASP A 309 13.93 -7.51 17.93
N GLU A 310 14.84 -6.53 17.88
CA GLU A 310 15.41 -6.07 16.61
C GLU A 310 16.07 -7.28 15.94
N LEU A 311 15.37 -7.87 14.99
CA LEU A 311 15.89 -8.93 14.14
C LEU A 311 16.95 -8.32 13.22
N VAL A 312 18.16 -8.19 13.74
CA VAL A 312 19.33 -7.85 12.94
C VAL A 312 19.65 -9.07 12.09
N MET A 313 19.34 -8.99 10.79
CA MET A 313 19.72 -10.02 9.83
C MET A 313 21.25 -10.05 9.75
N GLN A 314 21.87 -11.09 10.31
CA GLN A 314 23.30 -11.33 10.16
C GLN A 314 23.56 -12.03 8.83
N ILE A 315 24.30 -11.37 7.95
CA ILE A 315 24.83 -12.00 6.74
C ILE A 315 26.10 -12.75 7.15
N PRO A 316 26.17 -14.08 6.98
CA PRO A 316 27.35 -14.84 7.34
C PRO A 316 28.56 -14.36 6.51
N PRO A 317 29.75 -14.24 7.12
CA PRO A 317 30.94 -13.88 6.38
C PRO A 317 31.23 -14.96 5.32
N GLY A 318 31.46 -14.52 4.09
CA GLY A 318 31.80 -15.39 2.98
C GLY A 318 33.20 -16.02 3.13
N PRO A 319 33.54 -17.00 2.27
CA PRO A 319 34.88 -17.57 2.22
C PRO A 319 35.93 -16.50 1.86
N HIS A 320 37.20 -16.79 2.11
CA HIS A 320 38.29 -15.90 1.70
C HIS A 320 38.31 -15.72 0.18
N LEU A 321 38.25 -14.46 -0.26
CA LEU A 321 38.27 -14.06 -1.67
C LEU A 321 39.66 -13.52 -2.06
N GLY A 322 40.07 -13.77 -3.30
CA GLY A 322 41.24 -13.14 -3.92
C GLY A 322 41.03 -11.67 -4.24
N ASP A 323 42.08 -10.94 -4.63
CA ASP A 323 42.03 -9.48 -4.83
C ASP A 323 41.06 -9.02 -5.92
N LEU A 324 40.86 -9.83 -6.96
CA LEU A 324 39.88 -9.61 -8.03
C LEU A 324 38.78 -10.67 -7.94
N VAL A 325 37.54 -10.24 -7.72
CA VAL A 325 36.38 -11.12 -7.50
C VAL A 325 35.59 -11.31 -8.79
N VAL A 326 35.33 -10.22 -9.52
CA VAL A 326 34.61 -10.26 -10.81
C VAL A 326 35.38 -9.44 -11.83
N ARG A 327 35.54 -9.97 -13.04
CA ARG A 327 36.06 -9.26 -14.22
C ARG A 327 35.08 -9.45 -15.36
N ALA A 328 34.55 -8.35 -15.86
CA ALA A 328 33.74 -8.28 -17.06
C ALA A 328 34.56 -7.59 -18.15
N GLU A 329 34.69 -8.22 -19.31
CA GLU A 329 35.37 -7.66 -20.47
C GLU A 329 34.54 -7.89 -21.72
N GLY A 330 34.25 -6.81 -22.45
CA GLY A 330 33.47 -6.85 -23.69
C GLY A 330 32.10 -7.52 -23.53
N VAL A 331 31.50 -7.47 -22.34
CA VAL A 331 30.27 -8.22 -22.08
C VAL A 331 29.14 -7.64 -22.93
N ARG A 332 28.53 -8.50 -23.74
CA ARG A 332 27.40 -8.16 -24.61
C ARG A 332 26.26 -9.14 -24.40
N LYS A 333 25.05 -8.62 -24.21
CA LYS A 333 23.85 -9.43 -24.02
C LYS A 333 22.61 -8.72 -24.56
N GLY A 334 21.75 -9.47 -25.24
CA GLY A 334 20.44 -9.01 -25.71
C GLY A 334 19.46 -10.17 -25.83
N TYR A 335 18.19 -9.84 -26.03
CA TYR A 335 17.12 -10.79 -26.37
C TYR A 335 16.46 -10.35 -27.67
N GLY A 336 16.59 -11.15 -28.73
CA GLY A 336 16.16 -10.75 -30.08
C GLY A 336 16.91 -9.50 -30.54
N ASP A 337 16.17 -8.49 -30.99
CA ASP A 337 16.71 -7.22 -31.45
C ASP A 337 17.02 -6.23 -30.31
N ASN A 338 16.63 -6.55 -29.07
CA ASN A 338 16.84 -5.67 -27.93
C ASN A 338 18.19 -5.97 -27.24
N ILE A 339 19.18 -5.09 -27.45
CA ILE A 339 20.49 -5.15 -26.80
C ILE A 339 20.36 -4.55 -25.40
N LEU A 340 20.61 -5.36 -24.36
CA LEU A 340 20.53 -4.96 -22.95
C LEU A 340 21.87 -4.45 -22.40
N VAL A 341 22.96 -5.10 -22.80
CA VAL A 341 24.31 -4.77 -22.39
C VAL A 341 25.20 -4.80 -23.63
N GLU A 342 25.97 -3.75 -23.85
CA GLU A 342 26.91 -3.66 -24.95
C GLU A 342 28.27 -3.17 -24.44
N ASP A 343 29.32 -3.94 -24.74
CA ASP A 343 30.71 -3.66 -24.40
C ASP A 343 30.95 -3.24 -22.93
N LEU A 344 30.35 -3.98 -22.00
CA LEU A 344 30.51 -3.71 -20.58
C LEU A 344 31.86 -4.27 -20.08
N ASN A 345 32.68 -3.36 -19.53
CA ASN A 345 34.00 -3.64 -19.00
C ASN A 345 34.11 -3.14 -17.54
N PHE A 346 34.30 -4.02 -16.57
CA PHE A 346 34.55 -3.63 -15.17
C PHE A 346 35.32 -4.69 -14.37
N ASN A 347 35.99 -4.23 -13.31
CA ASN A 347 36.68 -5.09 -12.34
C ASN A 347 36.13 -4.81 -10.94
N LEU A 348 35.68 -5.86 -10.24
CA LEU A 348 35.22 -5.80 -8.86
C LEU A 348 36.27 -6.40 -7.91
N PRO A 349 36.94 -5.59 -7.09
CA PRO A 349 37.90 -6.09 -6.11
C PRO A 349 37.24 -6.72 -4.88
N LYS A 350 38.02 -7.41 -4.05
CA LYS A 350 37.55 -7.94 -2.76
C LYS A 350 36.96 -6.84 -1.87
N GLY A 351 35.82 -7.12 -1.25
CA GLY A 351 35.11 -6.16 -0.39
C GLY A 351 34.41 -5.03 -1.14
N GLY A 352 34.46 -4.99 -2.48
CA GLY A 352 33.72 -4.03 -3.27
C GLY A 352 32.20 -4.27 -3.17
N ILE A 353 31.45 -3.21 -2.88
CA ILE A 353 29.99 -3.21 -2.89
C ILE A 353 29.56 -2.39 -4.10
N VAL A 354 28.84 -3.01 -5.04
CA VAL A 354 28.37 -2.35 -6.27
C VAL A 354 26.84 -2.31 -6.24
N GLY A 355 26.29 -1.10 -6.24
CA GLY A 355 24.86 -0.88 -6.46
C GLY A 355 24.57 -0.84 -7.96
N ILE A 356 23.72 -1.75 -8.44
CA ILE A 356 23.26 -1.75 -9.84
C ILE A 356 21.93 -0.97 -9.90
N ILE A 357 21.93 0.16 -10.61
CA ILE A 357 20.78 1.05 -10.76
C ILE A 357 20.38 1.19 -12.23
N GLY A 358 19.11 1.51 -12.48
CA GLY A 358 18.58 1.71 -13.82
C GLY A 358 17.08 1.40 -13.90
N PRO A 359 16.42 1.76 -15.02
CA PRO A 359 14.98 1.53 -15.19
C PRO A 359 14.64 0.03 -15.25
N ASN A 360 13.37 -0.30 -15.06
CA ASN A 360 12.91 -1.69 -15.22
C ASN A 360 13.10 -2.14 -16.67
N GLY A 361 13.47 -3.41 -16.85
CA GLY A 361 13.78 -3.96 -18.18
C GLY A 361 15.18 -3.63 -18.71
N ALA A 362 15.99 -2.81 -18.02
CA ALA A 362 17.35 -2.44 -18.46
C ALA A 362 18.40 -3.57 -18.34
N GLY A 363 18.00 -4.83 -18.12
CA GLY A 363 18.93 -5.95 -18.00
C GLY A 363 19.64 -6.11 -16.64
N LYS A 364 19.22 -5.40 -15.58
CA LYS A 364 19.84 -5.48 -14.24
C LYS A 364 19.92 -6.90 -13.63
N THR A 365 18.88 -7.71 -13.83
CA THR A 365 18.82 -9.12 -13.38
C THR A 365 19.51 -10.06 -14.37
N THR A 366 19.75 -9.58 -15.59
CA THR A 366 20.39 -10.36 -16.66
C THR A 366 21.92 -10.28 -16.57
N LEU A 367 22.43 -9.13 -16.12
CA LEU A 367 23.82 -8.95 -15.68
C LEU A 367 24.08 -9.76 -14.41
#